data_AF-A0A927AW09-F1
#
_entry.id   AF-A0A927AW09-F1
#
_cell.length_a   1.000
_cell.length_b   1.000
_cell.length_c   1.000
_cell.angle_alpha   90.00
_cell.angle_beta   90.00
_cell.angle_gamma   90.00
#
_symmetry.space_group_name_H-M   'P 1'
#
loop_
_entity.id
_entity.type
_entity.pdbx_description
1 polymer ?
#
loop_
_entity_poly.entity_id
_entity_poly.type
_entity_poly.pdbx_seq_one_letter_code
_entity_poly.pdbx_strand_id
1 'polypeptide(L)' 'MPIAEYLNGARKNYGRPLTRSTQIVTYTTSGTAAQARVESDYATFKFIDYFNLLKMDDGWKIVSKIFCREDKK' A
#
# COMPACT_ATOMS: atom_id res chain seq x y z
N MET A 1 1.76 7.52 -11.52
CA MET A 1 3.21 7.21 -11.45
C MET A 1 3.45 5.81 -12.04
N PRO A 2 4.35 5.66 -13.02
CA PRO A 2 4.74 4.36 -13.58
C PRO A 2 5.29 3.38 -12.53
N ILE A 3 5.06 2.07 -12.73
CA ILE A 3 5.49 1.03 -11.77
C ILE A 3 7.02 0.96 -11.62
N ALA A 4 7.78 1.19 -12.70
CA ALA A 4 9.24 1.17 -12.65
C ALA A 4 9.79 2.26 -11.72
N GLU A 5 9.22 3.46 -11.77
CA GLU A 5 9.58 4.57 -10.88
C GLU A 5 9.26 4.26 -9.42
N TYR A 6 8.08 3.69 -9.16
CA TYR A 6 7.71 3.23 -7.82
C TYR A 6 8.73 2.23 -7.26
N LEU A 7 9.06 1.19 -8.03
CA LEU A 7 9.97 0.14 -7.59
C LEU A 7 11.37 0.68 -7.33
N ASN A 8 11.87 1.57 -8.18
CA ASN A 8 13.16 2.23 -7.98
C ASN A 8 13.17 3.09 -6.71
N GLY A 9 12.12 3.88 -6.49
CA GLY A 9 11.96 4.66 -5.27
C GLY A 9 11.88 3.79 -4.01
N ALA A 10 11.13 2.69 -4.06
CA ALA A 10 11.01 1.76 -2.95
C ALA A 10 12.34 1.08 -2.61
N ARG A 11 13.10 0.63 -3.61
CA ARG A 11 14.44 0.04 -3.43
C ARG A 11 15.43 1.05 -2.84
N LYS A 12 15.46 2.27 -3.38
CA LYS A 12 16.37 3.34 -2.93
C LYS A 12 16.13 3.71 -1.46
N ASN A 13 14.88 3.68 -1.02
CA ASN A 13 14.49 4.04 0.34
C ASN A 13 14.36 2.85 1.29
N TYR A 14 14.69 1.62 0.85
CA TYR A 14 14.63 0.44 1.69
C TYR A 14 15.49 0.60 2.95
N GLY A 15 14.93 0.27 4.12
CA GLY A 15 15.58 0.40 5.42
C GLY A 15 15.72 1.82 5.95
N ARG A 16 15.28 2.84 5.21
CA ARG A 16 15.30 4.24 5.67
C ARG A 16 13.99 4.59 6.39
N PRO A 17 14.04 5.37 7.47
CA PRO A 17 12.83 5.92 8.08
C PRO A 17 12.07 6.77 7.06
N LEU A 18 10.77 6.53 6.92
CA LEU A 18 9.89 7.32 6.07
C LEU A 18 9.00 8.19 6.95
N THR A 19 9.05 9.51 6.76
CA THR A 19 8.11 10.42 7.39
C THR A 19 6.81 10.44 6.60
N ARG A 20 5.81 9.72 7.10
CA ARG A 20 4.45 9.66 6.57
C ARG A 20 3.48 9.25 7.67
N SER A 21 2.20 9.60 7.53
CA SER A 21 1.13 8.91 8.26
C SER A 21 0.56 7.80 7.38
N THR A 22 0.02 6.74 7.99
CA THR A 22 -0.58 5.64 7.23
C THR A 22 -1.80 5.12 7.98
N GLN A 23 -2.90 4.93 7.26
CA GLN A 23 -4.17 4.47 7.84
C GLN A 23 -4.87 3.46 6.92
N ILE A 24 -5.53 2.47 7.53
CA ILE A 24 -6.48 1.60 6.83
C ILE A 24 -7.80 2.37 6.75
N VAL A 25 -8.23 2.71 5.53
CA VAL A 25 -9.46 3.47 5.31
C VAL A 25 -10.66 2.54 5.30
N THR A 26 -10.56 1.41 4.61
CA THR A 26 -11.59 0.36 4.59
C THR A 26 -10.94 -1.01 4.44
N TYR A 27 -11.64 -2.05 4.90
CA TYR A 27 -11.32 -3.42 4.55
C TYR A 27 -12.59 -4.26 4.46
N THR A 28 -12.54 -5.30 3.63
CA THR A 28 -13.61 -6.29 3.50
C THR A 28 -13.00 -7.68 3.52
N THR A 29 -13.74 -8.65 4.05
CA THR A 29 -13.31 -10.05 4.13
C THR A 29 -14.41 -10.96 3.59
N SER A 30 -14.01 -12.07 2.99
CA SER A 30 -14.90 -13.10 2.44
C SER A 30 -14.19 -14.45 2.55
N GLY A 31 -14.44 -15.17 3.64
CA GLY A 31 -13.75 -16.42 3.95
C GLY A 31 -12.23 -16.23 4.05
N THR A 32 -11.49 -16.82 3.11
CA THR A 32 -10.02 -16.74 3.04
C THR A 32 -9.51 -15.56 2.19
N ALA A 33 -10.39 -14.79 1.55
CA ALA A 33 -10.00 -13.63 0.74
C ALA A 33 -10.34 -12.31 1.47
N ALA A 34 -9.55 -11.27 1.24
CA ALA A 34 -9.82 -9.93 1.75
C ALA A 34 -9.29 -8.84 0.82
N GLN A 35 -9.85 -7.63 0.96
CA GLN A 35 -9.33 -6.41 0.34
C GLN A 35 -9.18 -5.33 1.40
N ALA A 36 -8.13 -4.51 1.31
CA ALA A 36 -7.95 -3.32 2.14
C ALA A 36 -7.58 -2.10 1.31
N ARG A 37 -8.23 -0.97 1.58
CA ARG A 37 -7.79 0.35 1.12
C ARG A 37 -6.95 0.99 2.21
N VAL A 38 -5.74 1.39 1.85
CA VAL A 38 -4.79 2.04 2.77
C VAL A 38 -4.36 3.36 2.17
N GLU A 39 -4.30 4.40 2.99
CA GLU A 39 -3.78 5.69 2.57
C GLU A 39 -2.50 6.02 3.32
N SER A 40 -1.46 6.38 2.56
CA SER A 40 -0.18 6.84 3.11
C SER A 40 0.02 8.30 2.73
N ASP A 41 0.01 9.18 3.71
CA ASP A 41 0.11 10.63 3.51
C ASP A 41 1.53 11.13 3.74
N TYR A 42 2.14 11.70 2.71
CA TYR A 42 3.47 12.31 2.75
C TYR A 42 3.35 13.84 2.67
N ALA A 43 4.46 14.53 2.87
CA ALA A 43 4.48 15.99 2.81
C ALA A 43 3.99 16.54 1.45
N THR A 44 4.38 15.91 0.34
CA THR A 44 4.14 16.44 -1.02
C THR A 44 3.15 15.63 -1.86
N PHE A 45 2.78 14.43 -1.42
CA PHE A 45 1.86 13.55 -2.13
C PHE A 45 1.19 12.58 -1.16
N LYS A 46 0.19 11.85 -1.63
CA LYS A 46 -0.35 10.68 -0.94
C LYS A 46 -0.40 9.47 -1.86
N PHE A 47 -0.31 8.29 -1.26
CA PHE A 47 -0.66 7.03 -1.92
C PHE A 47 -2.02 6.55 -1.45
N ILE A 48 -2.84 6.10 -2.40
CA ILE A 48 -4.04 5.31 -2.15
C ILE A 48 -3.74 3.90 -2.65
N ASP A 49 -3.51 2.99 -1.71
CA ASP A 49 -3.16 1.60 -1.96
C ASP A 49 -4.40 0.72 -1.84
N TYR A 50 -4.57 -0.23 -2.76
CA TYR A 50 -5.53 -1.31 -2.67
C TYR A 50 -4.79 -2.64 -2.60
N PHE A 51 -4.94 -3.32 -1.47
CA PHE A 51 -4.34 -4.62 -1.22
C PHE A 51 -5.37 -5.71 -1.37
N ASN A 52 -5.02 -6.77 -2.08
CA ASN A 52 -5.73 -8.05 -1.98
C ASN A 52 -4.93 -8.97 -1.07
N LEU A 53 -5.62 -9.65 -0.16
CA LEU A 53 -5.02 -10.54 0.82
C LEU A 53 -5.64 -11.93 0.74
N LEU A 54 -4.83 -12.93 1.06
CA LEU A 54 -5.23 -14.33 1.15
C LEU A 54 -4.82 -14.88 2.52
N LYS A 55 -5.74 -15.56 3.20
CA LYS A 55 -5.49 -16.29 4.44
C LYS A 55 -4.90 -17.66 4.11
N MET A 56 -3.69 -17.89 4.58
CA MET A 56 -2.98 -19.17 4.52
C MET A 56 -2.87 -19.74 5.94
N ASP A 57 -2.32 -20.94 6.09
CA ASP A 57 -2.17 -21.61 7.39
C ASP A 57 -1.31 -20.81 8.38
N ASP A 58 -0.34 -20.04 7.87
CA ASP A 58 0.53 -19.16 8.66
C ASP A 58 0.03 -17.71 8.75
N GLY A 59 -1.22 -17.46 8.35
CA GLY A 59 -1.91 -16.18 8.49
C GLY A 59 -2.19 -15.45 7.17
N TRP A 60 -2.53 -14.17 7.28
CA TRP A 60 -2.87 -13.34 6.13
C TRP A 60 -1.61 -12.87 5.39
N LYS A 61 -1.60 -13.03 4.07
CA LYS A 61 -0.56 -12.53 3.18
C LYS A 61 -1.14 -11.53 2.20
N ILE A 62 -0.38 -10.47 1.91
CA ILE A 62 -0.69 -9.56 0.80
C ILE A 62 -0.25 -10.26 -0.49
N VAL A 63 -1.21 -10.56 -1.37
CA VAL A 63 -0.95 -11.27 -2.64
C VAL A 63 -0.96 -10.33 -3.84
N SER A 64 -1.54 -9.14 -3.71
CA SER A 64 -1.50 -8.09 -4.73
C SER A 64 -1.60 -6.71 -4.11
N LYS A 65 -0.98 -5.73 -4.77
CA LYS A 65 -1.06 -4.31 -4.47
C LYS A 65 -1.17 -3.54 -5.78
N ILE A 66 -2.22 -2.72 -5.90
CA ILE A 66 -2.28 -1.64 -6.89
C ILE A 66 -2.37 -0.31 -6.15
N PHE A 67 -2.04 0.79 -6.82
CA PHE A 67 -1.99 2.08 -6.15
C PHE A 67 -2.30 3.25 -7.10
N CYS A 68 -2.77 4.35 -6.52
CA CYS A 68 -2.78 5.67 -7.11
C CYS A 68 -1.82 6.58 -6.30
N ARG A 69 -1.09 7.46 -7.00
CA ARG A 69 -0.36 8.56 -6.37
C ARG A 69 -1.04 9.86 -6.74
N GLU A 70 -1.39 10.65 -5.74
CA GLU A 70 -1.95 11.98 -5.91
C GLU A 70 -0.96 13.00 -5.32
N ASP A 71 -0.45 13.89 -6.15
CA ASP A 71 0.41 14.99 -5.69
C ASP A 71 -0.45 16.07 -5.00
N LYS A 72 0.06 16.63 -3.90
CA LYS A 72 -0.59 17.73 -3.20
C LYS A 72 -0.32 19.03 -3.96
N LYS A 73 -1.35 19.88 -4.06
CA LYS A 73 -1.24 21.22 -4.63
C LYS A 73 -0.50 22.16 -3.70
#